data_AF-A0A0N4UAA3-F1
#
_entry.id   AF-A0A0N4UAA3-F1
#
_cell.length_a   1.000
_cell.length_b   1.000
_cell.length_c   1.000
_cell.angle_alpha   90.00
_cell.angle_beta   90.00
_cell.angle_gamma   90.00
#
_symmetry.space_group_name_H-M   'P 1'
#
loop_
_entity.id
_entity.type
_entity.pdbx_description
1 polymer ?
#
loop_
_entity_poly.entity_id
_entity_poly.type
_entity_poly.pdbx_seq_one_letter_code
_entity_poly.pdbx_strand_id
1 'polypeptide(L)'
;MLFMNIIFAIAFIKSSIVKKYLIIFSKLIIDGFMAFSEQLNGIGKIIVLLNGAMERRSRRECLFMPWNLIYLWSEPLSAIILMIISIDRLIALSFPLQYHKYGCQLQAGQIILWVILVAPLIVFAFYRSFFDNGVLHTPLC
;
A
#
# COMPACT_ATOMS: atom_id res chain seq x y z
N MET A 1 -10.08 1.71 -13.46
CA MET A 1 -8.63 1.70 -13.16
C MET A 1 -8.08 0.29 -12.98
N LEU A 2 -8.66 -0.57 -12.12
CA LEU A 2 -8.17 -1.94 -11.88
C LEU A 2 -7.87 -2.76 -13.13
N PHE A 3 -8.78 -2.79 -14.11
CA PHE A 3 -8.59 -3.56 -15.34
C PHE A 3 -7.36 -3.09 -16.13
N MET A 4 -7.14 -1.77 -16.23
CA MET A 4 -5.94 -1.23 -16.87
C MET A 4 -4.68 -1.60 -16.06
N ASN A 5 -4.72 -1.51 -14.74
CA ASN A 5 -3.59 -1.89 -13.89
C ASN A 5 -3.24 -3.37 -14.05
N ILE A 6 -4.22 -4.25 -14.19
CA ILE A 6 -4.01 -5.69 -14.41
C ILE A 6 -3.38 -5.94 -15.79
N ILE A 7 -3.89 -5.33 -16.86
CA ILE A 7 -3.30 -5.45 -18.20
C ILE A 7 -1.86 -4.95 -18.19
N PHE A 8 -1.61 -3.78 -17.59
CA PHE A 8 -0.26 -3.26 -17.46
C PHE A 8 0.62 -4.20 -16.64
N ALA A 9 0.14 -4.75 -15.52
CA ALA A 9 0.92 -5.68 -14.70
C ALA A 9 1.30 -6.93 -15.49
N ILE A 10 0.36 -7.54 -16.22
CA ILE A 10 0.61 -8.70 -17.08
C ILE A 10 1.60 -8.35 -18.20
N ALA A 11 1.42 -7.21 -18.85
CA ALA A 11 2.32 -6.73 -19.90
C ALA A 11 3.73 -6.49 -19.37
N PHE A 12 3.85 -5.89 -18.18
CA PHE A 12 5.11 -5.69 -17.49
C PHE A 12 5.76 -7.02 -17.16
N ILE A 13 5.08 -7.94 -16.47
CA ILE A 13 5.62 -9.27 -16.09
C ILE A 13 6.16 -10.03 -17.30
N LYS A 14 5.45 -9.99 -18.43
CA LYS A 14 5.89 -10.66 -19.67
C LYS A 14 7.13 -10.00 -20.29
N SER A 15 7.34 -8.71 -20.06
CA SER A 15 8.46 -7.97 -20.62
C SER A 15 9.67 -7.98 -19.69
N SER A 16 10.88 -8.17 -20.22
CA SER A 16 12.13 -7.95 -19.47
C SER A 16 12.34 -6.48 -19.03
N ILE A 17 11.35 -5.61 -19.25
CA ILE A 17 11.35 -4.19 -18.92
C ILE A 17 11.15 -3.96 -17.41
N VAL A 18 10.63 -4.95 -16.67
CA VAL A 18 10.46 -4.87 -15.20
C VAL A 18 11.76 -4.51 -14.49
N LYS A 19 12.90 -5.04 -14.95
CA LYS A 19 14.22 -4.75 -14.35
C LYS A 19 14.62 -3.27 -14.44
N LYS A 20 14.08 -2.52 -15.42
CA LYS A 20 14.37 -1.09 -15.60
C LYS A 20 13.42 -0.18 -14.82
N TYR A 21 12.21 -0.66 -14.53
CA TYR A 21 11.13 0.12 -13.92
C TYR A 21 10.56 -0.59 -12.69
N LEU A 22 11.45 -1.07 -11.82
CA LEU A 22 11.07 -1.89 -10.68
C LEU A 22 10.19 -1.09 -9.70
N ILE A 23 10.52 0.18 -9.46
CA ILE A 23 9.72 1.07 -8.59
C ILE A 23 8.29 1.26 -9.14
N ILE A 24 8.15 1.47 -10.46
CA ILE A 24 6.83 1.66 -11.10
C ILE A 24 6.00 0.39 -10.98
N PHE A 25 6.63 -0.77 -11.16
CA PHE A 25 5.98 -2.05 -10.98
C PHE A 25 5.50 -2.26 -9.53
N SER A 26 6.33 -1.92 -8.54
CA SER A 26 5.94 -1.96 -7.12
C SER A 26 4.77 -1.02 -6.81
N LYS A 27 4.75 0.18 -7.40
CA LYS A 27 3.61 1.12 -7.28
C LYS A 27 2.31 0.50 -7.77
N LEU A 28 2.36 -0.14 -8.94
CA LEU A 28 1.19 -0.78 -9.55
C LEU A 28 0.60 -1.88 -8.66
N ILE A 29 1.47 -2.66 -8.01
CA ILE A 29 1.05 -3.71 -7.08
C ILE A 29 0.37 -3.10 -5.85
N ILE A 30 0.97 -2.08 -5.24
CA ILE A 30 0.41 -1.44 -4.04
C ILE A 30 -0.91 -0.73 -4.32
N ASP A 31 -1.04 -0.06 -5.47
CA ASP A 31 -2.31 0.53 -5.89
C ASP A 31 -3.37 -0.54 -6.16
N GLY A 32 -2.96 -1.71 -6.66
CA GLY A 32 -3.81 -2.89 -6.76
C GLY A 32 -4.34 -3.34 -5.41
N PHE A 33 -3.48 -3.44 -4.39
CA PHE A 33 -3.90 -3.78 -3.02
C PHE A 33 -4.83 -2.74 -2.40
N MET A 34 -4.55 -1.45 -2.61
CA MET A 34 -5.41 -0.37 -2.13
C MET A 34 -6.80 -0.47 -2.76
N ALA A 35 -6.89 -0.58 -4.09
CA ALA A 35 -8.17 -0.73 -4.79
C ALA A 35 -8.93 -2.00 -4.35
N PHE A 36 -8.21 -3.10 -4.11
CA PHE A 36 -8.81 -4.33 -3.59
C PHE A 36 -9.39 -4.13 -2.18
N SER A 37 -8.67 -3.42 -1.30
CA SER A 37 -9.15 -3.12 0.05
C SER A 37 -10.40 -2.23 0.05
N GLU A 38 -10.49 -1.26 -0.85
CA GLU A 38 -11.66 -0.39 -1.02
C GLU A 38 -12.88 -1.19 -1.49
N GLN A 39 -12.69 -2.13 -2.42
CA GLN A 39 -13.76 -3.02 -2.86
C GLN A 39 -14.28 -3.90 -1.72
N LEU A 40 -13.36 -4.49 -0.93
CA LEU A 40 -13.74 -5.27 0.24
C LEU A 40 -14.47 -4.44 1.30
N ASN A 41 -14.05 -3.20 1.53
CA ASN A 41 -14.72 -2.27 2.44
C ASN A 41 -16.16 -1.99 1.97
N GLY A 42 -16.34 -1.68 0.67
CA GLY A 42 -17.65 -1.47 0.08
C GLY A 42 -18.58 -2.68 0.23
N ILE A 43 -18.09 -3.88 -0.09
CA ILE A 43 -18.84 -5.14 0.06
C ILE A 43 -19.17 -5.40 1.53
N GLY A 44 -18.19 -5.24 2.43
CA GLY A 44 -18.36 -5.44 3.86
C GLY A 44 -19.44 -4.52 4.46
N LYS A 45 -19.46 -3.25 4.08
CA LYS A 45 -20.47 -2.27 4.50
C LYS A 45 -21.88 -2.65 4.02
N ILE A 46 -22.01 -3.11 2.78
CA ILE A 46 -23.30 -3.57 2.24
C ILE A 46 -23.83 -4.78 3.03
N ILE A 47 -22.98 -5.76 3.34
CA ILE A 47 -23.37 -6.94 4.12
C ILE A 47 -23.83 -6.55 5.53
N VAL A 48 -23.10 -5.65 6.21
CA VAL A 48 -23.47 -5.19 7.56
C VAL A 48 -24.80 -4.43 7.54
N LEU A 49 -25.03 -3.57 6.55
CA LEU A 49 -26.30 -2.84 6.39
C LEU A 49 -27.48 -3.79 6.14
N LEU A 50 -27.30 -4.83 5.31
CA LEU A 50 -28.35 -5.81 5.02
C LEU A 50 -28.69 -6.69 6.23
N ASN A 51 -27.72 -6.96 7.11
CA ASN A 51 -27.94 -7.75 8.33
C ASN A 51 -28.57 -6.94 9.47
N GLY A 52 -28.74 -5.61 9.33
CA GLY A 52 -29.32 -4.76 10.38
C GLY A 52 -28.47 -4.69 11.66
N ALA A 53 -27.19 -5.09 11.59
CA ALA A 53 -26.31 -5.15 12.75
C ALA A 53 -25.86 -3.72 13.13
N MET A 54 -26.64 -3.07 14.00
CA MET A 54 -26.35 -1.74 14.55
C MET A 54 -25.50 -1.78 15.82
N GLU A 55 -24.94 -2.94 16.17
CA GLU A 55 -24.11 -3.09 17.37
C GLU A 55 -22.82 -2.27 17.24
N ARG A 56 -22.53 -1.45 18.25
CA ARG A 56 -21.30 -0.69 18.33
C ARG A 56 -20.13 -1.66 18.47
N ARG A 57 -19.21 -1.63 17.51
CA ARG A 57 -18.00 -2.46 17.55
C ARG A 57 -16.89 -1.74 18.30
N SER A 58 -16.08 -2.53 19.00
CA SER A 58 -14.85 -2.05 19.60
C SER A 58 -13.82 -1.67 18.52
N ARG A 59 -12.94 -0.72 18.83
CA ARG A 59 -11.86 -0.32 17.90
C ARG A 59 -10.99 -1.50 17.44
N ARG A 60 -10.77 -2.49 18.30
CA ARG A 60 -10.03 -3.71 17.97
C ARG A 60 -10.72 -4.53 16.88
N GLU A 61 -12.03 -4.74 17.02
CA GLU A 61 -12.80 -5.47 16.01
C GLU A 61 -12.81 -4.74 14.66
N CYS A 62 -12.86 -3.40 14.67
CA CYS A 62 -12.69 -2.62 13.45
C CYS A 62 -11.30 -2.81 12.82
N LEU A 63 -10.24 -2.83 13.64
CA LEU A 63 -8.85 -2.97 13.17
C LEU A 63 -8.58 -4.34 12.55
N PHE A 64 -9.15 -5.41 13.12
CA PHE A 64 -8.97 -6.79 12.63
C PHE A 64 -9.84 -7.14 11.41
N MET A 65 -10.67 -6.22 10.93
CA MET A 65 -11.35 -6.43 9.66
C MET A 65 -10.34 -6.54 8.52
N PRO A 66 -10.54 -7.48 7.57
CA PRO A 66 -9.55 -7.76 6.55
C PRO A 66 -9.28 -6.55 5.64
N TRP A 67 -10.31 -5.74 5.34
CA TRP A 67 -10.13 -4.52 4.54
C TRP A 67 -9.30 -3.47 5.27
N ASN A 68 -9.56 -3.24 6.56
CA ASN A 68 -8.82 -2.26 7.37
C ASN A 68 -7.36 -2.69 7.57
N LEU A 69 -7.11 -3.99 7.73
CA LEU A 69 -5.75 -4.50 7.82
C LEU A 69 -4.96 -4.25 6.53
N ILE A 70 -5.53 -4.55 5.37
CA ILE A 70 -4.86 -4.30 4.07
C ILE A 70 -4.67 -2.79 3.86
N TYR A 71 -5.67 -1.98 4.21
CA TYR A 71 -5.63 -0.53 4.09
C TYR A 71 -4.49 0.09 4.93
N LEU A 72 -4.37 -0.32 6.20
CA LEU A 72 -3.35 0.16 7.12
C LEU A 72 -1.91 -0.03 6.59
N TRP A 73 -1.66 -1.10 5.84
CA TRP A 73 -0.36 -1.34 5.22
C TRP A 73 -0.21 -0.65 3.87
N SER A 74 -1.24 -0.69 3.02
CA SER A 74 -1.18 -0.18 1.64
C SER A 74 -1.16 1.34 1.54
N GLU A 75 -1.84 2.05 2.43
CA GLU A 75 -1.89 3.52 2.46
C GLU A 75 -0.51 4.16 2.66
N PRO A 76 0.24 3.87 3.75
CA PRO A 76 1.58 4.44 3.92
C PRO A 76 2.52 3.99 2.81
N LEU A 77 2.50 2.72 2.43
CA LEU A 77 3.35 2.20 1.35
C LEU A 77 3.12 2.95 0.02
N SER A 78 1.88 3.31 -0.28
CA SER A 78 1.55 4.07 -1.49
C SER A 78 2.14 5.48 -1.46
N ALA A 79 2.05 6.18 -0.34
CA ALA A 79 2.64 7.51 -0.16
C ALA A 79 4.17 7.46 -0.27
N ILE A 80 4.79 6.45 0.34
CA ILE A 80 6.24 6.27 0.33
C ILE A 80 6.74 5.93 -1.06
N ILE A 81 6.04 5.08 -1.83
CA ILE A 81 6.46 4.80 -3.20
C ILE A 81 6.37 6.05 -4.08
N LEU A 82 5.37 6.90 -3.91
CA LEU A 82 5.32 8.18 -4.63
C LEU A 82 6.50 9.08 -4.29
N MET A 83 6.90 9.10 -3.02
CA MET A 83 8.11 9.80 -2.59
C MET A 83 9.38 9.20 -3.21
N ILE A 84 9.48 7.86 -3.23
CA ILE A 84 10.59 7.14 -3.87
C ILE A 84 10.67 7.49 -5.36
N ILE A 85 9.55 7.47 -6.08
CA ILE A 85 9.52 7.84 -7.51
C ILE A 85 10.01 9.27 -7.71
N SER A 86 9.62 10.19 -6.84
CA SER A 86 10.05 11.60 -6.91
C SER A 86 11.55 11.74 -6.67
N ILE A 87 12.09 11.04 -5.66
CA ILE A 87 13.52 11.03 -5.34
C ILE A 87 14.33 10.33 -6.43
N ASP A 88 13.86 9.21 -6.96
CA ASP A 88 14.48 8.47 -8.06
C ASP A 88 14.62 9.35 -9.31
N ARG A 89 13.56 10.09 -9.67
CA ARG A 89 13.61 11.08 -10.76
C ARG A 89 14.60 12.20 -10.48
N LEU A 90 14.66 12.69 -9.24
CA LEU A 90 15.60 13.73 -8.85
C LEU A 90 17.05 13.25 -9.00
N ILE A 91 17.35 12.03 -8.54
CA ILE A 91 18.68 11.40 -8.68
C ILE A 91 19.04 11.18 -10.14
N ALA A 92 18.10 10.70 -10.96
CA ALA A 92 18.32 10.49 -12.39
C ALA A 92 18.65 11.81 -13.12
N LEU A 93 18.02 12.92 -12.70
CA LEU A 93 18.31 14.26 -13.24
C LEU A 93 19.64 14.81 -12.74
N SER A 94 19.98 14.61 -11.47
CA SER A 94 21.24 15.11 -10.90
C SER A 94 22.47 14.35 -11.41
N PHE A 95 22.38 13.03 -11.61
CA PHE A 95 23.51 12.17 -11.96
C PHE A 95 23.17 11.13 -13.05
N PRO A 96 22.90 11.56 -14.30
CA PRO A 96 22.40 10.67 -15.35
C PRO A 96 23.38 9.54 -15.73
N LEU A 97 24.69 9.83 -15.77
CA LEU A 97 25.72 8.84 -16.12
C LEU A 97 25.80 7.71 -15.09
N GLN A 98 25.74 8.05 -13.80
CA GLN A 98 25.82 7.08 -12.72
C GLN A 98 24.52 6.27 -12.61
N TYR A 99 23.38 6.95 -12.81
CA TYR A 99 22.07 6.30 -12.82
C TYR A 99 21.94 5.28 -13.95
N HIS A 100 22.43 5.58 -15.15
CA HIS A 100 22.40 4.64 -16.27
C HIS A 100 23.16 3.34 -15.97
N LYS A 101 24.30 3.43 -15.27
CA LYS A 101 25.15 2.28 -14.97
C LYS A 101 24.61 1.41 -13.81
N TYR A 102 24.06 2.04 -12.76
CA TYR A 102 23.67 1.34 -11.52
C TYR A 102 22.17 1.42 -11.17
N GLY A 103 21.31 1.86 -12.10
CA GLY A 103 19.91 2.18 -11.83
C GLY A 103 19.13 1.07 -11.11
N CYS A 104 19.24 -0.19 -11.55
CA CYS A 104 18.54 -1.30 -10.91
C CYS A 104 18.95 -1.51 -9.44
N GLN A 105 20.25 -1.41 -9.13
CA GLN A 105 20.75 -1.54 -7.77
C GLN A 105 20.31 -0.36 -6.89
N LEU A 106 20.31 0.86 -7.43
CA LEU A 106 19.83 2.04 -6.74
C LEU A 106 18.33 1.94 -6.42
N GLN A 107 17.51 1.53 -7.40
CA GLN A 107 16.08 1.34 -7.22
C GLN A 107 15.77 0.28 -6.16
N ALA A 108 16.45 -0.88 -6.22
CA ALA A 108 16.28 -1.94 -5.22
C ALA A 108 16.73 -1.48 -3.82
N GLY A 109 17.86 -0.79 -3.73
CA GLY A 109 18.38 -0.23 -2.48
C GLY A 109 17.42 0.78 -1.85
N GLN A 110 16.81 1.65 -2.66
CA GLN A 110 15.79 2.59 -2.19
C GLN A 110 14.59 1.85 -1.60
N ILE A 111 14.01 0.89 -2.32
CA ILE A 111 12.84 0.16 -1.84
C ILE A 111 13.15 -0.55 -0.51
N ILE A 112 14.29 -1.24 -0.42
CA ILE A 112 14.69 -1.94 0.81
C ILE A 112 14.85 -0.94 1.96
N LEU A 113 15.56 0.17 1.74
CA LEU A 113 15.77 1.20 2.75
C LEU A 113 14.45 1.76 3.30
N TRP A 114 13.52 2.10 2.40
CA TRP A 114 12.23 2.66 2.77
C TRP A 114 11.32 1.65 3.47
N VAL A 115 11.30 0.39 3.01
CA VAL A 115 10.54 -0.66 3.70
C VAL A 115 11.06 -0.88 5.12
N ILE A 116 12.38 -0.91 5.31
CA ILE A 116 13.00 -1.04 6.65
C ILE A 116 12.64 0.15 7.54
N LEU A 117 12.61 1.37 7.00
CA LEU A 117 12.27 2.56 7.77
C LEU A 117 10.80 2.60 8.20
N VAL A 118 9.92 2.06 7.35
CA VAL A 118 8.46 2.25 7.47
C VAL A 118 7.79 1.09 8.18
N ALA A 119 8.26 -0.14 7.97
CA ALA A 119 7.76 -1.31 8.69
C ALA A 119 7.68 -1.10 10.22
N PRO A 120 8.72 -0.58 10.92
CA PRO A 120 8.63 -0.35 12.36
C PRO A 120 7.62 0.73 12.72
N LEU A 121 7.41 1.75 11.88
CA LEU A 121 6.39 2.79 12.10
C LEU A 121 4.98 2.20 12.00
N ILE A 122 4.73 1.34 11.00
CA ILE A 122 3.44 0.65 10.85
C ILE A 122 3.20 -0.30 12.03
N VAL A 123 4.21 -1.10 12.41
CA VAL A 123 4.11 -2.01 13.56
C VAL A 123 3.85 -1.25 14.85
N PHE A 124 4.52 -0.12 15.06
CA PHE A 124 4.30 0.74 16.22
C PHE A 124 2.90 1.36 16.22
N ALA A 125 2.41 1.82 15.08
CA ALA A 125 1.05 2.34 14.93
C ALA A 125 -0.01 1.26 15.18
N PHE A 126 0.23 0.04 14.69
CA PHE A 126 -0.62 -1.12 14.94
C PHE A 126 -0.64 -1.49 16.43
N TYR A 127 0.54 -1.54 17.06
CA TYR A 127 0.68 -1.80 18.50
C TYR A 127 -0.08 -0.76 19.33
N ARG A 128 0.10 0.53 19.05
CA ARG A 128 -0.64 1.62 19.71
C ARG A 128 -2.15 1.49 19.52
N SER A 129 -2.60 1.18 18.31
CA SER A 129 -4.03 1.02 17.99
C SER A 129 -4.65 -0.18 18.70
N PHE A 130 -3.86 -1.21 19.01
CA PHE A 130 -4.32 -2.39 19.75
C PHE A 130 -4.60 -2.10 21.23
N PHE A 131 -3.85 -1.19 21.86
CA PHE A 131 -4.03 -0.88 23.29
C PHE A 131 -5.16 0.11 23.59
N ASP A 132 -5.67 0.81 22.59
CA ASP A 132 -6.74 1.78 22.78
C ASP A 132 -8.12 1.11 22.81
N ASN A 133 -8.62 0.86 24.03
CA ASN A 133 -9.88 0.14 24.29
C ASN A 133 -11.08 1.07 24.52
N GLY A 134 -10.88 2.39 24.60
CA GLY A 134 -11.87 3.31 25.17
C GLY A 134 -12.98 3.74 24.20
N VAL A 135 -12.78 3.60 22.89
CA VAL A 135 -13.66 4.21 21.90
C VAL A 135 -14.51 3.16 21.18
N LEU A 136 -15.82 3.22 21.40
CA LEU A 136 -16.82 2.48 20.65
C LEU A 136 -17.10 3.20 19.33
N HIS A 137 -16.87 2.53 18.21
CA HIS A 137 -17.13 3.08 16.88
C HIS A 137 -18.49 2.64 16.34
N THR A 138 -18.92 3.30 15.26
CA THR A 138 -20.08 2.86 14.49
C THR A 138 -19.85 1.44 13.94
N PRO A 139 -20.92 0.66 13.69
CA PRO A 139 -20.81 -0.71 13.16
C PRO A 139 -20.08 -0.80 11.82
N LEU A 140 -19.93 0.34 11.13
CA LEU A 140 -19.49 0.45 9.76
C LEU A 140 -17.97 0.60 9.57
N CYS A 141 -17.16 0.71 10.64
CA CYS A 141 -15.68 0.76 10.60
C CYS A 141 -15.10 1.01 9.17
#